data_AF-A0A5A7WAV2-F1
#
_entry.id   AF-A0A5A7WAV2-F1
#
_cell.length_a   1.000
_cell.length_b   1.000
_cell.length_c   1.000
_cell.angle_alpha   90.00
_cell.angle_beta   90.00
_cell.angle_gamma   90.00
#
_symmetry.space_group_name_H-M   'P 1'
#
loop_
_entity.id
_entity.type
_entity.pdbx_description
1 polymer ?
#
loop_
_entity_poly.entity_id
_entity_poly.type
_entity_poly.pdbx_seq_one_letter_code
_entity_poly.pdbx_strand_id
1 'polypeptide(L)'
;MGADEASLTRSQRTRLEELAARLVLGDGFAPEAAVRLAAQLVAEGADGEGLVELASQPADSTKLDGLEVDSLFRAALVELGLRVPSRDAAGWTLARDVATAIVDGVIPPARGALRLWSLSGECGNPGVLVDMLQLHDAWEESARSDRTAVEAEIVALAPDVIAAADREA
;
A
#
# COMPACT_ATOMS: atom_id res chain seq x y z
N MET A 1 21.31 8.07 31.31
CA MET A 1 21.62 7.71 29.91
C MET A 1 20.34 7.10 29.37
N GLY A 2 19.41 7.95 28.92
CA GLY A 2 18.12 7.50 28.41
C GLY A 2 18.32 7.09 26.97
N ALA A 3 18.20 5.80 26.67
CA ALA A 3 18.00 5.37 25.31
C ALA A 3 16.65 5.94 24.88
N ASP A 4 16.68 6.87 23.93
CA ASP A 4 15.52 7.28 23.17
C ASP A 4 15.10 6.02 22.40
N GLU A 5 14.10 5.28 22.90
CA GLU A 5 13.47 4.19 22.14
C GLU A 5 13.10 4.80 20.79
N ALA A 6 13.77 4.36 19.72
CA ALA A 6 13.60 4.91 18.39
C ALA A 6 12.16 4.68 17.94
N SER A 7 11.30 5.65 18.23
CA SER A 7 9.92 5.66 17.80
C SER A 7 9.91 5.71 16.28
N LEU A 8 9.19 4.78 15.64
CA LEU A 8 9.02 4.78 14.19
C LEU A 8 8.56 6.15 13.71
N THR A 9 9.31 6.74 12.80
CA THR A 9 8.89 7.93 12.07
C THR A 9 7.58 7.64 11.32
N ARG A 10 6.82 8.70 11.04
CA ARG A 10 5.57 8.59 10.28
C ARG A 10 5.76 7.89 8.93
N SER A 11 6.85 8.19 8.23
CA SER A 11 7.15 7.58 6.93
C SER A 11 7.46 6.09 7.03
N GLN A 12 8.21 5.66 8.04
CA GLN A 12 8.48 4.24 8.28
C GLN A 12 7.19 3.48 8.60
N ARG A 13 6.35 4.05 9.47
CA ARG A 13 5.05 3.47 9.80
C ARG A 13 4.16 3.29 8.56
N THR A 14 4.03 4.33 7.74
CA THR A 14 3.25 4.26 6.49
C THR A 14 3.76 3.16 5.55
N ARG A 15 5.09 3.03 5.38
CA ARG A 15 5.67 1.97 4.53
C ARG A 15 5.41 0.56 5.07
N LEU A 16 5.42 0.38 6.39
CA LEU A 16 5.07 -0.88 7.04
C LEU A 16 3.58 -1.21 6.87
N GLU A 17 2.71 -0.23 7.04
CA GLU A 17 1.25 -0.36 6.86
C GLU A 17 0.89 -0.71 5.41
N GLU A 18 1.53 -0.05 4.43
CA GLU A 18 1.39 -0.37 3.00
C GLU A 18 1.80 -1.82 2.69
N LEU A 19 2.97 -2.26 3.15
CA LEU A 19 3.41 -3.64 2.96
C LEU A 19 2.50 -4.64 3.68
N ALA A 20 2.01 -4.31 4.87
CA ALA A 20 1.06 -5.14 5.60
C ALA A 20 -0.28 -5.27 4.85
N ALA A 21 -0.75 -4.19 4.23
CA ALA A 21 -1.95 -4.20 3.40
C ALA A 21 -1.77 -5.11 2.17
N ARG A 22 -0.64 -5.00 1.48
CA ARG A 22 -0.29 -5.88 0.34
C ARG A 22 -0.23 -7.34 0.73
N LEU A 23 0.36 -7.64 1.90
CA LEU A 23 0.41 -9.00 2.44
C LEU A 23 -1.01 -9.55 2.68
N VAL A 24 -1.88 -8.78 3.32
CA VAL A 24 -3.24 -9.20 3.68
C VAL A 24 -4.10 -9.46 2.43
N LEU A 25 -3.93 -8.65 1.39
CA LEU A 25 -4.68 -8.78 0.15
C LEU A 25 -4.06 -9.78 -0.83
N GLY A 26 -2.81 -10.21 -0.60
CA GLY A 26 -2.05 -11.03 -1.54
C GLY A 26 -1.71 -10.28 -2.84
N ASP A 27 -1.65 -8.95 -2.76
CA ASP A 27 -1.64 -8.06 -3.91
C ASP A 27 -0.35 -7.24 -3.95
N GLY A 28 0.62 -7.72 -4.72
CA GLY A 28 1.92 -7.05 -4.88
C GLY A 28 2.81 -7.09 -3.64
N PHE A 29 2.55 -7.99 -2.69
CA PHE A 29 3.50 -8.26 -1.61
C PHE A 29 4.78 -8.88 -2.18
N ALA A 30 5.91 -8.23 -1.94
CA ALA A 30 7.22 -8.71 -2.35
C ALA A 30 8.04 -9.01 -1.09
N PRO A 31 8.30 -10.30 -0.78
CA PRO A 31 9.05 -10.67 0.42
C PRO A 31 10.41 -9.98 0.54
N GLU A 32 11.11 -9.76 -0.58
CA GLU A 32 12.40 -9.07 -0.59
C GLU A 32 12.27 -7.59 -0.21
N ALA A 33 11.10 -6.97 -0.48
CA ALA A 33 10.83 -5.60 -0.06
C ALA A 33 10.64 -5.51 1.46
N ALA A 34 10.00 -6.52 2.08
CA ALA A 34 9.88 -6.63 3.52
C ALA A 34 11.26 -6.78 4.19
N VAL A 35 12.11 -7.67 3.67
CA VAL A 35 13.49 -7.85 4.13
C VAL A 35 14.31 -6.55 4.01
N ARG A 36 14.25 -5.87 2.86
CA ARG A 36 14.96 -4.60 2.66
C ARG A 36 14.46 -3.49 3.60
N LEU A 37 13.16 -3.40 3.83
CA LEU A 37 12.60 -2.43 4.77
C LEU A 37 13.06 -2.74 6.20
N ALA A 38 13.04 -4.01 6.62
CA ALA A 38 13.54 -4.41 7.92
C ALA A 38 15.01 -4.05 8.13
N ALA A 39 15.87 -4.37 7.15
CA ALA A 39 17.28 -3.99 7.19
C ALA A 39 17.49 -2.47 7.29
N GLN A 40 16.67 -1.68 6.59
CA GLN A 40 16.68 -0.22 6.69
C GLN A 40 16.31 0.24 8.11
N LEU A 41 15.23 -0.30 8.69
CA LEU A 41 14.78 0.07 10.03
C LEU A 41 15.84 -0.24 11.10
N VAL A 42 16.47 -1.42 11.02
CA VAL A 42 17.57 -1.82 11.91
C VAL A 42 18.76 -0.86 11.76
N ALA A 43 19.15 -0.51 10.53
CA ALA A 43 20.21 0.46 10.28
C ALA A 43 19.90 1.87 10.80
N GLU A 44 18.61 2.22 10.86
CA GLU A 44 18.09 3.48 11.41
C GLU A 44 17.91 3.44 12.93
N GLY A 45 18.24 2.31 13.59
CA GLY A 45 18.25 2.16 15.04
C GLY A 45 16.97 1.58 15.65
N ALA A 46 16.04 1.07 14.82
CA ALA A 46 14.95 0.26 15.34
C ALA A 46 15.51 -1.06 15.88
N ASP A 47 15.15 -1.40 17.12
CA ASP A 47 15.60 -2.62 17.79
C ASP A 47 14.41 -3.57 17.97
N GLY A 48 14.68 -4.86 17.79
CA GLY A 48 13.67 -5.91 17.87
C GLY A 48 14.19 -7.23 17.30
N GLU A 49 13.99 -8.33 18.04
CA GLU A 49 14.50 -9.64 17.69
C GLU A 49 13.89 -10.15 16.37
N GLY A 50 12.58 -10.02 16.21
CA GLY A 50 11.88 -10.42 14.98
C GLY A 50 12.20 -9.52 13.80
N LEU A 51 12.43 -8.22 14.06
CA LEU A 51 12.88 -7.28 13.03
C LEU A 51 14.31 -7.61 12.53
N VAL A 52 15.23 -7.92 13.44
CA VAL A 52 16.61 -8.32 13.11
C VAL A 52 16.62 -9.67 12.39
N GLU A 53 15.78 -10.61 12.81
CA GLU A 53 15.62 -11.90 12.14
C GLU A 53 15.14 -11.71 10.70
N LEU A 54 14.08 -10.91 10.48
CA LEU A 54 13.61 -10.57 9.14
C LEU A 54 14.68 -9.87 8.30
N ALA A 55 15.42 -8.93 8.89
CA ALA A 55 16.49 -8.20 8.21
C ALA A 55 17.67 -9.11 7.81
N SER A 56 17.84 -10.24 8.49
CA SER A 56 18.90 -11.21 8.25
C SER A 56 18.59 -12.20 7.12
N GLN A 57 17.34 -12.22 6.64
CA GLN A 57 16.93 -13.07 5.53
C GLN A 57 17.62 -12.65 4.21
N PRO A 58 17.85 -13.57 3.27
CA PRO A 58 18.40 -13.23 1.97
C PRO A 58 17.43 -12.32 1.21
N ALA A 59 17.93 -11.21 0.63
CA ALA A 59 17.13 -10.34 -0.24
C ALA A 59 17.02 -10.84 -1.70
N ASP A 60 17.65 -11.99 -2.01
CA ASP A 60 17.63 -12.66 -3.31
C ASP A 60 16.39 -13.54 -3.40
N SER A 61 15.47 -13.17 -4.30
CA SER A 61 14.18 -13.85 -4.50
C SER A 61 14.31 -15.34 -4.83
N THR A 62 15.47 -15.79 -5.33
CA THR A 62 15.68 -17.22 -5.67
C THR A 62 16.03 -18.08 -4.47
N LYS A 63 16.36 -17.47 -3.32
CA LYS A 63 16.81 -18.13 -2.09
C LYS A 63 15.90 -17.87 -0.90
N LEU A 64 14.87 -17.06 -1.10
CA LEU A 64 14.01 -16.53 -0.07
C LEU A 64 12.78 -17.43 0.07
N ASP A 65 12.52 -17.92 1.28
CA ASP A 65 11.26 -18.60 1.58
C ASP A 65 10.18 -17.57 1.88
N GLY A 66 9.24 -17.40 0.94
CA GLY A 66 8.17 -16.40 1.08
C GLY A 66 7.26 -16.66 2.29
N LEU A 67 7.00 -17.92 2.66
CA LEU A 67 6.14 -18.25 3.80
C LEU A 67 6.83 -17.94 5.13
N GLU A 68 8.15 -18.16 5.19
CA GLU A 68 8.98 -17.75 6.32
C GLU A 68 8.98 -16.22 6.46
N VAL A 69 9.23 -15.49 5.37
CA VAL A 69 9.24 -14.02 5.40
C VAL A 69 7.87 -13.42 5.74
N ASP A 70 6.76 -13.99 5.26
CA ASP A 70 5.41 -13.59 5.67
C ASP A 70 5.23 -13.71 7.19
N SER A 71 5.69 -14.82 7.77
CA SER A 71 5.58 -15.10 9.20
C SER A 71 6.45 -14.15 10.02
N LEU A 72 7.71 -13.95 9.61
CA LEU A 72 8.65 -13.02 10.24
C LEU A 72 8.17 -11.58 10.15
N PHE A 73 7.62 -11.16 9.00
CA PHE A 73 7.09 -9.82 8.83
C PHE A 73 5.89 -9.55 9.73
N ARG A 74 4.98 -10.51 9.90
CA ARG A 74 3.87 -10.38 10.87
C ARG A 74 4.38 -10.29 12.32
N ALA A 75 5.40 -11.07 12.67
CA ALA A 75 6.01 -10.99 14.00
C ALA A 75 6.67 -9.62 14.24
N ALA A 76 7.44 -9.12 13.28
CA ALA A 76 8.07 -7.81 13.34
C ALA A 76 7.05 -6.67 13.46
N LEU A 77 5.90 -6.74 12.76
CA LEU A 77 4.82 -5.76 12.95
C LEU A 77 4.32 -5.73 14.39
N VAL A 78 4.06 -6.90 15.00
CA VAL A 78 3.59 -6.99 16.38
C VAL A 78 4.61 -6.43 17.37
N GLU A 79 5.88 -6.75 17.18
CA GLU A 79 6.99 -6.25 17.98
C GLU A 79 7.10 -4.72 17.93
N LEU A 80 6.91 -4.14 16.75
CA LEU A 80 6.89 -2.69 16.52
C LEU A 80 5.59 -2.01 17.01
N GLY A 81 4.70 -2.75 17.67
CA GLY A 81 3.41 -2.25 18.15
C GLY A 81 2.41 -1.94 17.04
N LEU A 82 2.63 -2.48 15.83
CA LEU A 82 1.72 -2.40 14.70
C LEU A 82 0.80 -3.62 14.68
N ARG A 83 -0.40 -3.43 14.14
CA ARG A 83 -1.35 -4.51 13.91
C ARG A 83 -1.38 -4.84 12.44
N VAL A 84 -1.51 -6.13 12.14
CA VAL A 84 -1.90 -6.56 10.79
C VAL A 84 -3.31 -6.00 10.52
N PRO A 85 -3.52 -5.25 9.42
CA PRO A 85 -4.82 -4.66 9.12
C PRO A 85 -5.87 -5.75 8.81
N SER A 86 -7.14 -5.42 9.00
CA SER A 86 -8.23 -6.20 8.41
C SER A 86 -8.16 -6.10 6.89
N ARG A 87 -8.86 -6.99 6.16
CA ARG A 87 -8.92 -6.90 4.70
C ARG A 87 -9.49 -5.56 4.23
N ASP A 88 -10.49 -5.05 4.93
CA ASP A 88 -11.13 -3.76 4.64
C ASP A 88 -10.18 -2.57 4.86
N ALA A 89 -9.49 -2.51 6.00
CA ALA A 89 -8.47 -1.49 6.27
C ALA A 89 -7.29 -1.59 5.28
N ALA A 90 -6.92 -2.80 4.88
CA ALA A 90 -5.90 -3.01 3.85
C ALA A 90 -6.37 -2.50 2.47
N GLY A 91 -7.63 -2.72 2.12
CA GLY A 91 -8.26 -2.18 0.91
C GLY A 91 -8.15 -0.66 0.85
N TRP A 92 -8.56 0.02 1.92
CA TRP A 92 -8.51 1.47 2.01
C TRP A 92 -7.08 2.03 2.02
N THR A 93 -6.14 1.33 2.66
CA THR A 93 -4.71 1.69 2.61
C THR A 93 -4.20 1.69 1.17
N LEU A 94 -4.44 0.62 0.42
CA LEU A 94 -4.00 0.56 -0.99
C LEU A 94 -4.78 1.51 -1.90
N ALA A 95 -6.06 1.74 -1.64
CA ALA A 95 -6.86 2.70 -2.40
C ALA A 95 -6.31 4.12 -2.25
N ARG A 96 -5.93 4.51 -1.02
CA ARG A 96 -5.23 5.77 -0.76
C ARG A 96 -3.94 5.88 -1.56
N ASP A 97 -3.10 4.85 -1.53
CA ASP A 97 -1.80 4.86 -2.20
C ASP A 97 -1.96 4.98 -3.72
N VAL A 98 -2.90 4.25 -4.30
CA VAL A 98 -3.20 4.32 -5.74
C VAL A 98 -3.74 5.70 -6.11
N ALA A 99 -4.68 6.24 -5.35
CA ALA A 99 -5.23 7.57 -5.59
C ALA A 99 -4.16 8.67 -5.47
N THR A 100 -3.28 8.56 -4.47
CA THR A 100 -2.12 9.47 -4.32
C THR A 100 -1.19 9.37 -5.53
N ALA A 101 -0.90 8.16 -6.00
CA ALA A 101 -0.08 7.94 -7.19
C ALA A 101 -0.71 8.51 -8.48
N ILE A 102 -2.05 8.56 -8.59
CA ILE A 102 -2.74 9.24 -9.69
C ILE A 102 -2.50 10.76 -9.61
N VAL A 103 -2.72 11.35 -8.43
CA VAL A 103 -2.56 12.80 -8.20
C VAL A 103 -1.13 13.24 -8.47
N ASP A 104 -0.16 12.47 -8.00
CA ASP A 104 1.27 12.75 -8.17
C ASP A 104 1.79 12.45 -9.58
N GLY A 105 0.95 11.90 -10.47
CA GLY A 105 1.32 11.53 -11.85
C GLY A 105 2.30 10.34 -11.93
N VAL A 106 2.41 9.55 -10.86
CA VAL A 106 3.26 8.35 -10.80
C VAL A 106 2.67 7.21 -11.63
N ILE A 107 1.34 7.11 -11.69
CA ILE A 107 0.64 6.14 -12.55
C ILE A 107 -0.32 6.84 -13.51
N PRO A 108 -0.54 6.29 -14.73
CA PRO A 108 -1.54 6.83 -15.65
C PRO A 108 -2.96 6.79 -15.04
N PRO A 109 -3.77 7.85 -15.18
CA PRO A 109 -5.08 7.93 -14.52
C PRO A 109 -6.00 6.75 -14.85
N ALA A 110 -6.15 6.38 -16.11
CA ALA A 110 -6.98 5.22 -16.50
C ALA A 110 -6.53 3.92 -15.82
N ARG A 111 -5.21 3.65 -15.78
CA ARG A 111 -4.68 2.47 -15.07
C ARG A 111 -4.95 2.54 -13.57
N GLY A 112 -4.82 3.73 -12.98
CA GLY A 112 -5.14 3.96 -11.58
C GLY A 112 -6.62 3.73 -11.27
N ALA A 113 -7.53 4.24 -12.10
CA ALA A 113 -8.98 4.07 -11.96
C ALA A 113 -9.38 2.58 -11.99
N LEU A 114 -8.86 1.80 -12.95
CA LEU A 114 -9.09 0.36 -13.00
C LEU A 114 -8.56 -0.36 -11.75
N ARG A 115 -7.40 0.06 -11.26
CA ARG A 115 -6.81 -0.49 -10.03
C ARG A 115 -7.65 -0.16 -8.80
N LEU A 116 -8.14 1.07 -8.68
CA LEU A 116 -9.05 1.49 -7.61
C LEU A 116 -10.34 0.68 -7.63
N TRP A 117 -10.92 0.44 -8.80
CA TRP A 117 -12.06 -0.45 -8.95
C TRP A 117 -11.77 -1.87 -8.45
N SER A 118 -10.60 -2.44 -8.77
CA SER A 118 -10.24 -3.79 -8.31
C SER A 118 -10.16 -3.93 -6.78
N LEU A 119 -10.00 -2.83 -6.05
CA LEU A 119 -10.00 -2.78 -4.59
C LEU A 119 -11.41 -2.57 -4.00
N SER A 120 -12.41 -2.25 -4.83
CA SER A 120 -13.78 -1.92 -4.39
C SER A 120 -14.39 -2.97 -3.47
N GLY A 121 -14.23 -4.26 -3.82
CA GLY A 121 -14.77 -5.36 -3.03
C GLY A 121 -14.16 -5.44 -1.62
N GLU A 122 -12.88 -5.13 -1.48
CA GLU A 122 -12.20 -5.11 -0.19
C GLU A 122 -12.62 -3.89 0.63
N CYS A 123 -12.92 -2.75 -0.01
CA CYS A 123 -13.35 -1.51 0.64
C CYS A 123 -14.86 -1.44 0.96
N GLY A 124 -15.61 -2.54 0.80
CA GLY A 124 -17.06 -2.57 1.03
C GLY A 124 -17.91 -1.95 -0.09
N ASN A 125 -17.36 -1.77 -1.29
CA ASN A 125 -17.99 -1.18 -2.47
C ASN A 125 -18.51 0.27 -2.30
N PRO A 126 -17.61 1.21 -1.94
CA PRO A 126 -17.98 2.61 -1.77
C PRO A 126 -18.26 3.26 -3.13
N GLY A 127 -19.21 4.20 -3.17
CA GLY A 127 -19.62 4.89 -4.41
C GLY A 127 -18.44 5.52 -5.17
N VAL A 128 -17.48 6.12 -4.45
CA VAL A 128 -16.31 6.77 -5.07
C VAL A 128 -15.44 5.81 -5.88
N LEU A 129 -15.36 4.52 -5.52
CA LEU A 129 -14.61 3.52 -6.29
C LEU A 129 -15.44 2.97 -7.47
N VAL A 130 -16.78 3.00 -7.36
CA VAL A 130 -17.67 2.73 -8.49
C VAL A 130 -17.57 3.84 -9.54
N ASP A 131 -17.51 5.10 -9.10
CA ASP A 131 -17.36 6.26 -9.98
C ASP A 131 -16.02 6.20 -10.75
N MET A 132 -14.94 5.70 -10.12
CA MET A 132 -13.67 5.43 -10.80
C MET A 132 -13.80 4.40 -11.93
N LEU A 133 -14.59 3.34 -11.76
CA LEU A 133 -14.86 2.38 -12.84
C LEU A 133 -15.61 3.06 -13.99
N GLN A 134 -16.62 3.87 -13.69
CA GLN A 134 -17.39 4.57 -14.72
C GLN A 134 -16.50 5.50 -15.56
N LEU A 135 -15.57 6.20 -14.93
CA LEU A 135 -14.59 7.03 -15.63
C LEU A 135 -13.60 6.19 -16.45
N HIS A 136 -13.20 5.02 -15.95
CA HIS A 136 -12.38 4.09 -16.71
C HIS A 136 -13.12 3.59 -17.98
N ASP A 137 -14.37 3.18 -17.85
CA ASP A 137 -15.18 2.71 -18.97
C ASP A 137 -15.38 3.83 -20.01
N ALA A 138 -15.66 5.06 -19.56
CA ALA A 138 -15.72 6.23 -20.44
C ALA A 138 -14.39 6.47 -21.18
N TRP A 139 -13.24 6.25 -20.54
CA TRP A 139 -11.92 6.37 -21.17
C TRP A 139 -11.68 5.28 -22.24
N GLU A 140 -12.12 4.04 -21.99
CA GLU A 140 -12.01 2.94 -22.95
C GLU A 140 -12.84 3.21 -24.21
N GLU A 141 -14.05 3.73 -24.04
CA GLU A 141 -14.99 4.08 -25.10
C GLU A 141 -14.62 5.37 -25.86
N SER A 142 -13.82 6.24 -25.24
CA SER A 142 -13.44 7.54 -25.80
C SER A 142 -12.49 7.43 -27.00
N ALA A 143 -12.72 8.29 -27.99
CA ALA A 143 -11.74 8.57 -29.03
C ALA A 143 -10.45 9.13 -28.42
N ARG A 144 -9.31 8.94 -29.09
CA ARG A 144 -8.00 9.36 -28.55
C ARG A 144 -7.92 10.85 -28.15
N SER A 145 -8.62 11.73 -28.86
CA SER A 145 -8.67 13.17 -28.54
C SER A 145 -9.40 13.47 -27.23
N ASP A 146 -10.32 12.60 -26.84
CA ASP A 146 -11.25 12.85 -25.74
C ASP A 146 -10.77 12.19 -24.44
N ARG A 147 -9.84 11.22 -24.54
CA ARG A 147 -9.21 10.54 -23.40
C ARG A 147 -8.54 11.49 -22.41
N THR A 148 -7.94 12.58 -22.88
CA THR A 148 -7.30 13.57 -22.01
C THR A 148 -8.32 14.27 -21.11
N ALA A 149 -9.55 14.48 -21.57
CA ALA A 149 -10.61 15.05 -20.73
C ALA A 149 -11.02 14.06 -19.64
N VAL A 150 -11.23 12.79 -19.99
CA VAL A 150 -11.59 11.74 -19.01
C VAL A 150 -10.46 11.50 -18.00
N GLU A 151 -9.20 11.51 -18.44
CA GLU A 151 -8.03 11.42 -17.54
C GLU A 151 -7.98 12.58 -16.54
N ALA A 152 -8.33 13.80 -16.98
CA ALA A 152 -8.42 14.95 -16.09
C ALA A 152 -9.54 14.79 -15.05
N GLU A 153 -10.67 14.19 -15.42
CA GLU A 153 -11.76 13.85 -14.49
C GLU A 153 -11.35 12.79 -13.47
N ILE A 154 -10.63 11.74 -13.88
CA ILE A 154 -10.06 10.74 -12.96
C ILE A 154 -9.12 11.40 -11.95
N VAL A 155 -8.22 12.28 -12.41
CA VAL A 155 -7.31 13.01 -11.52
C VAL A 155 -8.09 13.92 -10.57
N ALA A 156 -9.17 14.55 -11.03
CA ALA A 156 -10.01 15.41 -10.20
C ALA A 156 -10.79 14.63 -9.13
N LEU A 157 -11.16 13.37 -9.39
CA LEU A 157 -11.86 12.49 -8.45
C LEU A 157 -10.93 11.80 -7.44
N ALA A 158 -9.65 11.59 -7.78
CA ALA A 158 -8.71 10.89 -6.91
C ALA A 158 -8.58 11.47 -5.48
N PRO A 159 -8.62 12.79 -5.24
CA PRO A 159 -8.68 13.37 -3.90
C PRO A 159 -9.86 12.89 -3.04
N ASP A 160 -11.02 12.59 -3.64
CA ASP A 160 -12.19 12.10 -2.90
C ASP A 160 -11.98 10.66 -2.41
N VAL A 161 -11.23 9.86 -3.15
CA VAL A 161 -10.80 8.52 -2.72
C VAL A 161 -9.84 8.62 -1.54
N ILE A 162 -8.87 9.55 -1.58
CA ILE A 162 -7.95 9.80 -0.46
C ILE A 162 -8.74 10.23 0.78
N ALA A 163 -9.67 11.16 0.62
CA ALA A 163 -10.51 11.63 1.72
C ALA A 163 -11.41 10.53 2.27
N ALA A 164 -11.88 9.60 1.43
CA ALA A 164 -12.63 8.42 1.88
C ALA A 164 -11.74 7.47 2.67
N ALA A 165 -10.56 7.13 2.16
CA ALA A 165 -9.61 6.29 2.87
C ALA A 165 -9.19 6.87 4.24
N ASP A 166 -9.00 8.19 4.32
CA ASP A 166 -8.67 8.90 5.57
C ASP A 166 -9.78 8.82 6.64
N ARG A 167 -11.03 8.51 6.28
CA ARG A 167 -12.13 8.33 7.24
C ARG A 167 -12.23 6.91 7.77
N GLU A 168 -11.69 5.94 7.03
CA GLU A 168 -11.79 4.50 7.32
C GLU A 168 -10.51 3.95 7.98
N ALA A 169 -9.43 4.74 8.00
CA ALA A 169 -8.17 4.46 8.71
C ALA A 169 -8.21 4.90 10.18
#